data_AF-A0AA96C7N7-F1
#
_entry.id   AF-A0AA96C7N7-F1
#
_cell.length_a   1.000
_cell.length_b   1.000
_cell.length_c   1.000
_cell.angle_alpha   90.00
_cell.angle_beta   90.00
_cell.angle_gamma   90.00
#
_symmetry.space_group_name_H-M   'P 1'
#
loop_
_entity.id
_entity.type
_entity.pdbx_description
1 polymer ?
#
loop_
_entity_poly.entity_id
_entity_poly.type
_entity_poly.pdbx_seq_one_letter_code
_entity_poly.pdbx_strand_id
1 'polypeptide(L)'
;MPHQDIHLRGTVRDLFAHRFTLETDQGLLLADLTPEGQGLISLACGDSIAIAGERKPSEIKVRQLTRGETTIEIAPKPKPEPKPGKHDGPEAQADPARAVDAVRQAGFEPDGAPRRKPKHFEIDAAKDGRRFEMHVTFAGEVRHAKPLLGVD
;
A
#
# COMPACT_ATOMS: atom_id res chain seq x y z
N MET A 1 -6.05 0.82 7.83
CA MET A 1 -5.95 -0.63 8.10
C MET A 1 -5.07 -0.78 9.33
N PRO A 2 -5.53 -1.43 10.41
CA PRO A 2 -4.66 -1.69 11.56
C PRO A 2 -3.50 -2.60 11.13
N HIS A 3 -2.29 -2.20 11.50
CA HIS A 3 -1.07 -2.97 11.34
C HIS A 3 -1.02 -3.97 12.50
N GLN A 4 -1.08 -5.27 12.23
CA GLN A 4 -1.02 -6.28 13.28
C GLN A 4 0.42 -6.74 13.45
N ASP A 5 0.97 -6.52 14.63
CA ASP A 5 2.25 -7.10 15.01
C ASP A 5 2.11 -8.60 15.26
N ILE A 6 3.07 -9.38 14.77
CA ILE A 6 3.04 -10.83 14.80
C ILE A 6 4.41 -11.41 15.13
N HIS A 7 4.40 -12.52 15.86
CA HIS A 7 5.56 -13.35 16.17
C HIS A 7 5.28 -14.77 15.69
N LEU A 8 6.19 -15.32 14.89
CA LEU A 8 6.05 -16.66 14.31
C LEU A 8 7.34 -17.44 14.44
N ARG A 9 7.21 -18.76 14.49
CA ARG A 9 8.32 -19.71 14.36
C ARG A 9 7.99 -20.69 13.25
N GLY A 10 9.00 -21.09 12.49
CA GLY A 10 8.78 -21.98 11.38
C GLY A 10 10.05 -22.37 10.64
N THR A 11 9.86 -23.07 9.54
CA THR A 11 10.93 -23.54 8.65
C THR A 11 10.89 -22.80 7.33
N VAL A 12 12.03 -22.28 6.89
CA VAL A 12 12.16 -21.63 5.57
C VAL A 12 11.98 -22.68 4.48
N ARG A 13 11.05 -22.47 3.54
CA ARG A 13 10.78 -23.41 2.44
C ARG A 13 11.38 -22.94 1.12
N ASP A 14 11.11 -21.70 0.73
CA ASP A 14 11.58 -21.11 -0.53
C ASP A 14 12.20 -19.73 -0.28
N LEU A 15 13.19 -19.37 -1.10
CA LEU A 15 13.91 -18.10 -1.05
C LEU A 15 13.73 -17.32 -2.37
N PHE A 16 13.41 -16.04 -2.26
CA PHE A 16 13.15 -15.12 -3.37
C PHE A 16 13.83 -13.78 -3.10
N ALA A 17 15.13 -13.69 -3.37
CA ALA A 17 15.95 -12.53 -3.01
C ALA A 17 15.78 -12.16 -1.51
N HIS A 18 15.16 -11.02 -1.19
CA HIS A 18 14.92 -10.58 0.18
C HIS A 18 13.60 -11.09 0.78
N ARG A 19 12.89 -11.97 0.08
CA ARG A 19 11.67 -12.61 0.54
C ARG A 19 11.85 -14.11 0.67
N PHE A 20 11.03 -14.73 1.50
CA PHE A 20 11.04 -16.17 1.67
C PHE A 20 9.68 -16.67 2.16
N THR A 21 9.40 -17.95 1.94
CA THR A 21 8.23 -18.62 2.53
C THR A 21 8.63 -19.26 3.85
N LEU A 22 7.81 -19.04 4.88
CA LEU A 22 7.94 -19.65 6.19
C LEU A 22 6.77 -20.61 6.39
N GLU A 23 7.07 -21.90 6.52
CA GLU A 23 6.05 -22.85 6.93
C GLU A 23 5.91 -22.81 8.45
N THR A 24 4.68 -22.62 8.90
CA THR A 24 4.27 -22.52 10.30
C THR A 24 3.09 -23.46 10.56
N ASP A 25 2.64 -23.53 11.81
CA ASP A 25 1.37 -24.18 12.18
C ASP A 25 0.14 -23.52 11.52
N GLN A 26 0.25 -22.26 11.10
CA GLN A 26 -0.76 -21.51 10.35
C GLN A 26 -0.68 -21.73 8.83
N GLY A 27 0.22 -22.60 8.37
CA GLY A 27 0.49 -22.86 6.96
C GLY A 27 1.68 -22.05 6.42
N LEU A 28 1.75 -21.96 5.09
CA LEU A 28 2.85 -21.31 4.38
C LEU A 28 2.60 -19.81 4.23
N LEU A 29 3.51 -19.00 4.77
CA LEU A 29 3.39 -17.54 4.81
C LEU A 29 4.57 -16.88 4.10
N LEU A 30 4.30 -15.81 3.35
CA LEU A 30 5.34 -15.01 2.71
C LEU A 30 5.89 -13.96 3.69
N ALA A 31 7.21 -13.90 3.84
CA ALA A 31 7.92 -12.94 4.65
C ALA A 31 8.93 -12.14 3.81
N ASP A 32 9.17 -10.88 4.21
CA ASP A 32 10.02 -9.93 3.50
C ASP A 32 11.00 -9.29 4.50
N LEU A 33 12.30 -9.55 4.32
CA LEU A 33 13.40 -8.99 5.11
C LEU A 33 13.80 -7.59 4.65
N THR A 34 13.29 -7.14 3.50
CA THR A 34 13.81 -6.03 2.70
C THR A 34 15.27 -6.26 2.24
N PRO A 35 15.76 -5.49 1.25
CA PRO A 35 17.17 -5.58 0.85
C PRO A 35 18.17 -5.34 2.00
N GLU A 36 17.79 -4.52 3.00
CA GLU A 36 18.63 -4.25 4.16
C GLU A 36 18.79 -5.51 5.03
N GLY A 37 17.69 -6.18 5.38
CA GLY A 37 17.74 -7.41 6.17
C GLY A 37 18.42 -8.58 5.45
N GLN A 38 18.28 -8.66 4.12
CA GLN A 38 19.01 -9.65 3.31
C GLN A 38 20.53 -9.51 3.43
N GLY A 39 21.05 -8.30 3.67
CA GLY A 39 22.47 -8.05 3.89
C GLY A 39 22.96 -8.43 5.29
N LEU A 40 22.06 -8.66 6.25
CA LEU A 40 22.40 -8.94 7.65
C LEU A 40 22.41 -10.43 7.99
N ILE A 41 21.69 -11.25 7.22
CA ILE A 41 21.66 -12.70 7.42
C ILE A 41 21.50 -13.44 6.10
N SER A 42 22.28 -14.52 5.95
CA SER A 42 22.11 -15.48 4.85
C SER A 42 21.19 -16.60 5.31
N LEU A 43 20.01 -16.74 4.69
CA LEU A 43 19.06 -17.82 4.96
C LEU A 43 19.23 -18.97 3.96
N ALA A 44 18.91 -20.19 4.40
CA ALA A 44 18.82 -21.38 3.57
C ALA A 44 17.45 -22.05 3.72
N CYS A 45 17.01 -22.75 2.67
CA CYS A 45 15.86 -23.66 2.77
C CYS A 45 16.15 -24.72 3.85
N GLY A 46 15.18 -24.96 4.72
CA GLY A 46 15.32 -25.85 5.88
C GLY A 46 15.73 -25.14 7.18
N ASP A 47 16.12 -23.87 7.14
CA ASP A 47 16.43 -23.11 8.36
C ASP A 47 15.20 -23.02 9.28
N SER A 48 15.39 -23.36 10.56
CA SER A 48 14.40 -23.12 11.61
C SER A 48 14.64 -21.75 12.24
N ILE A 49 13.66 -20.86 12.13
CA ILE A 49 13.79 -19.46 12.55
C ILE A 49 12.58 -18.98 13.36
N ALA A 50 12.79 -17.91 14.11
CA ALA A 50 11.73 -17.09 14.68
C ALA A 50 11.74 -15.72 14.00
N ILE A 51 10.57 -15.16 13.71
CA ILE A 51 10.43 -13.81 13.16
C ILE A 51 9.45 -12.99 14.00
N ALA A 52 9.72 -11.71 14.11
CA ALA A 52 8.77 -10.71 14.56
C ALA A 52 8.61 -9.63 13.48
N GLY A 53 7.41 -9.12 13.30
CA GLY A 53 7.15 -8.19 12.23
C GLY A 53 5.71 -7.72 12.15
N GLU A 54 5.39 -7.12 11.02
CA GLU A 54 4.08 -6.53 10.77
C GLU A 54 3.35 -7.32 9.68
N ARG A 55 2.13 -7.79 9.98
CA ARG A 55 1.28 -8.50 9.01
C ARG A 55 0.62 -7.50 8.07
N LYS A 56 0.97 -7.60 6.78
CA LYS A 56 0.27 -6.97 5.66
C LYS A 56 -0.72 -7.98 5.05
N PRO A 57 -1.64 -7.55 4.17
CA PRO A 57 -2.58 -8.46 3.52
C PRO A 57 -1.90 -9.62 2.76
N SER A 58 -0.73 -9.40 2.18
CA SER A 58 -0.06 -10.38 1.30
C SER A 58 1.26 -10.93 1.83
N GLU A 59 1.83 -10.34 2.88
CA GLU A 59 3.15 -10.69 3.39
C GLU A 59 3.35 -10.22 4.84
N ILE A 60 4.41 -10.68 5.46
CA ILE A 60 4.90 -10.17 6.75
C ILE A 60 6.15 -9.34 6.49
N LYS A 61 6.14 -8.08 6.91
CA LYS A 61 7.35 -7.25 6.95
C LYS A 61 8.13 -7.58 8.21
N VAL A 62 9.24 -8.28 8.05
CA VAL A 62 10.07 -8.73 9.18
C VAL A 62 10.82 -7.54 9.75
N ARG A 63 10.77 -7.38 11.08
CA ARG A 63 11.52 -6.38 11.86
C ARG A 63 12.60 -7.03 12.71
N GLN A 64 12.45 -8.31 13.04
CA GLN A 64 13.44 -9.08 13.79
C GLN A 64 13.42 -10.53 13.30
N LEU A 65 14.59 -11.12 13.17
CA LEU A 65 14.74 -12.54 12.84
C LEU A 65 15.79 -13.17 13.75
N THR A 66 15.45 -14.32 14.32
CA THR A 66 16.35 -15.14 15.13
C THR A 66 16.54 -16.51 14.49
N ARG A 67 17.80 -16.92 14.31
CA ARG A 67 18.20 -18.27 13.89
C ARG A 67 19.25 -18.80 14.86
N GLY A 68 18.90 -19.83 15.63
CA GLY A 68 19.74 -20.30 16.74
C GLY A 68 19.98 -19.17 17.75
N GLU A 69 21.24 -18.85 18.03
CA GLU A 69 21.63 -17.75 18.92
C GLU A 69 21.77 -16.40 18.18
N THR A 70 21.80 -16.40 16.85
CA THR A 70 21.90 -15.17 16.07
C THR A 70 20.55 -14.48 15.98
N THR A 71 20.49 -13.22 16.41
CA THR A 71 19.32 -12.36 16.21
C THR A 71 19.73 -11.10 15.46
N ILE A 72 18.95 -10.75 14.44
CA ILE A 72 19.11 -9.49 13.70
C ILE A 72 17.86 -8.63 13.87
N GLU A 73 18.07 -7.32 13.90
CA GLU A 73 17.02 -6.32 13.80
C GLU A 73 17.08 -5.66 12.42
N ILE A 74 15.91 -5.47 11.83
CA ILE A 74 15.75 -4.88 10.51
C ILE A 74 15.05 -3.55 10.74
N ALA A 75 15.77 -2.46 10.50
CA ALA A 75 15.23 -1.12 10.64
C ALA A 75 14.02 -0.97 9.70
N PRO A 76 12.90 -0.41 10.17
CA PRO A 76 11.82 -0.05 9.27
C PRO A 76 12.35 1.02 8.31
N LYS A 77 12.07 0.86 7.01
CA LYS A 77 12.31 1.95 6.07
C LYS A 77 11.63 3.20 6.61
N PRO A 78 12.34 4.35 6.67
CA PRO A 78 11.69 5.60 7.02
C PRO A 78 10.50 5.75 6.10
N LYS A 79 9.32 6.02 6.68
CA LYS A 79 8.18 6.45 5.87
C LYS A 79 8.71 7.62 5.05
N PRO A 80 8.57 7.61 3.72
CA PRO A 80 8.95 8.78 2.95
C PRO A 80 8.25 9.95 3.61
N GLU A 81 9.03 10.94 4.05
CA GLU A 81 8.46 12.20 4.49
C GLU A 81 7.50 12.64 3.39
N PRO A 82 6.31 13.17 3.72
CA PRO A 82 5.47 13.78 2.70
C PRO A 82 6.33 14.86 2.05
N LYS A 83 6.86 14.57 0.86
CA LYS A 83 7.73 15.50 0.16
C LYS A 83 6.91 16.78 -0.01
N PRO A 84 7.34 17.93 0.56
CA PRO A 84 6.73 19.19 0.19
C PRO A 84 6.90 19.33 -1.33
N GLY A 85 5.79 19.64 -1.99
CA GLY A 85 5.57 19.41 -3.42
C GLY A 85 6.79 19.66 -4.30
N LYS A 86 7.31 18.59 -4.90
CA LYS A 86 8.01 18.69 -6.18
C LYS A 86 7.00 18.35 -7.25
N HIS A 87 6.18 19.35 -7.56
CA HIS A 87 5.16 19.29 -8.58
C HIS A 87 5.59 20.17 -9.78
N ASP A 88 6.73 19.86 -10.39
CA ASP A 88 7.19 20.50 -11.63
C ASP A 88 6.98 19.55 -12.84
N GLY A 89 5.92 18.74 -12.78
CA GLY A 89 5.32 18.08 -13.95
C GLY A 89 4.04 18.82 -14.37
N PRO A 90 3.15 18.24 -15.21
CA PRO A 90 1.87 18.85 -15.65
C PRO A 90 0.88 19.25 -14.52
N GLU A 91 1.32 19.29 -13.26
CA GLU A 91 0.63 19.84 -12.09
C GLU A 91 0.45 21.36 -12.10
N ALA A 92 1.17 22.09 -12.95
CA ALA A 92 0.88 23.50 -13.22
C ALA A 92 -0.51 23.70 -13.85
N GLN A 93 -1.11 22.63 -14.40
CA GLN A 93 -2.41 22.64 -15.06
C GLN A 93 -3.51 21.94 -14.23
N ALA A 94 -3.26 21.68 -12.94
CA ALA A 94 -4.23 21.08 -12.03
C ALA A 94 -5.34 22.09 -11.67
N ASP A 95 -6.25 22.34 -12.61
CA ASP A 95 -7.42 23.18 -12.45
C ASP A 95 -8.60 22.37 -11.89
N PRO A 96 -9.04 22.64 -10.64
CA PRO A 96 -10.19 21.96 -10.05
C PRO A 96 -11.48 22.15 -10.86
N ALA A 97 -11.66 23.29 -11.55
CA ALA A 97 -12.85 23.54 -12.37
C ALA A 97 -12.93 22.56 -13.54
N ARG A 98 -11.81 22.37 -14.25
CA ARG A 98 -11.69 21.37 -15.32
C ARG A 98 -12.03 19.95 -14.85
N ALA A 99 -11.67 19.60 -13.62
CA ALA A 99 -12.00 18.29 -13.05
C ALA A 99 -13.50 18.14 -12.75
N VAL A 100 -14.15 19.19 -12.22
CA VAL A 100 -15.61 19.21 -12.00
C VAL A 100 -16.36 19.10 -13.32
N ASP A 101 -15.91 19.83 -14.35
CA ASP A 101 -16.53 19.80 -15.67
C ASP A 101 -16.40 18.42 -16.33
N ALA A 102 -15.28 17.73 -16.15
CA ALA A 102 -15.11 16.35 -16.61
C ALA A 102 -16.11 15.38 -15.96
N VAL A 103 -16.37 15.53 -14.65
CA VAL A 103 -17.37 14.72 -13.92
C VAL A 103 -18.77 14.99 -14.46
N ARG A 104 -19.12 16.26 -14.71
CA ARG A 104 -20.41 16.64 -15.32
C ARG A 104 -20.56 16.08 -16.74
N GLN A 105 -19.52 16.19 -17.57
CA GLN A 105 -19.52 15.63 -18.94
C GLN A 105 -19.67 14.11 -18.94
N ALA A 106 -19.21 13.41 -17.90
CA ALA A 106 -19.44 11.99 -17.70
C ALA A 106 -20.86 11.64 -17.20
N GLY A 107 -21.72 12.65 -17.02
CA GLY A 107 -23.13 12.50 -16.62
C GLY A 107 -23.31 12.21 -15.13
N PHE A 108 -22.37 12.65 -14.29
CA PHE A 108 -22.49 12.61 -12.83
C PHE A 108 -22.74 14.02 -12.30
N GLU A 109 -23.45 14.12 -11.18
CA GLU A 109 -23.66 15.35 -10.43
C GLU A 109 -22.59 15.46 -9.32
N PRO A 110 -21.61 16.38 -9.43
CA PRO A 110 -20.59 16.55 -8.40
C PRO A 110 -21.20 17.00 -7.06
N ASP A 111 -20.77 16.37 -5.97
CA ASP A 111 -21.14 16.67 -4.60
C ASP A 111 -19.89 17.10 -3.81
N GLY A 112 -19.79 18.39 -3.53
CA GLY A 112 -18.66 18.98 -2.81
C GLY A 112 -17.46 19.38 -3.68
N ALA A 113 -16.39 19.81 -3.01
CA ALA A 113 -15.19 20.35 -3.65
C ALA A 113 -14.19 19.24 -4.04
N PRO A 114 -13.48 19.37 -5.18
CA PRO A 114 -12.41 18.45 -5.55
C PRO A 114 -11.30 18.36 -4.49
N ARG A 115 -11.01 17.14 -4.04
CA ARG A 115 -9.89 16.85 -3.13
C ARG A 115 -8.63 16.56 -3.94
N ARG A 116 -7.62 17.42 -3.84
CA ARG A 116 -6.34 17.22 -4.54
C ARG A 116 -5.55 16.05 -3.93
N LYS A 117 -5.17 15.09 -4.78
CA LYS A 117 -4.19 14.04 -4.48
C LYS A 117 -2.90 14.30 -5.27
N PRO A 118 -1.80 13.59 -4.99
CA PRO A 118 -0.55 13.80 -5.72
C PRO A 118 -0.63 13.64 -7.24
N LYS A 119 -1.63 12.92 -7.79
CA LYS A 119 -1.72 12.61 -9.23
C LYS A 119 -3.09 12.84 -9.88
N HIS A 120 -4.11 13.24 -9.10
CA HIS A 120 -5.50 13.38 -9.57
C HIS A 120 -6.32 14.17 -8.54
N PHE A 121 -7.56 14.50 -8.89
CA PHE A 121 -8.60 14.94 -7.96
C PHE A 121 -9.53 13.77 -7.61
N GLU A 122 -9.94 13.68 -6.36
CA GLU A 122 -11.10 12.90 -5.94
C GLU A 122 -12.31 13.84 -5.80
N ILE A 123 -13.44 13.49 -6.39
CA ILE A 123 -14.68 14.27 -6.35
C ILE A 123 -15.80 13.29 -5.98
N ASP A 124 -16.54 13.54 -4.90
CA ASP A 124 -17.75 12.75 -4.64
C ASP A 124 -18.82 13.20 -5.65
N ALA A 125 -19.61 12.27 -6.19
CA ALA A 125 -20.62 12.57 -7.19
C ALA A 125 -21.78 11.58 -7.14
N ALA A 126 -22.96 12.00 -7.60
CA ALA A 126 -24.15 11.19 -7.71
C ALA A 126 -24.51 10.88 -9.16
N LYS A 127 -25.05 9.70 -9.41
CA LYS A 127 -25.68 9.33 -10.68
C LYS A 127 -26.67 8.21 -10.44
N ASP A 128 -27.88 8.34 -10.99
CA ASP A 128 -28.95 7.34 -10.88
C ASP A 128 -29.23 6.90 -9.43
N GLY A 129 -29.27 7.86 -8.50
CA GLY A 129 -29.50 7.61 -7.07
C GLY A 129 -28.34 6.93 -6.32
N ARG A 130 -27.18 6.75 -6.95
CA ARG A 130 -25.99 6.14 -6.36
C ARG A 130 -24.89 7.17 -6.20
N ARG A 131 -24.08 7.02 -5.15
CA ARG A 131 -22.91 7.88 -4.92
C ARG A 131 -21.63 7.21 -5.36
N PHE A 132 -20.67 8.01 -5.80
CA PHE A 132 -19.39 7.59 -6.32
C PHE A 132 -18.29 8.53 -5.84
N GLU A 133 -17.09 8.00 -5.63
CA GLU A 133 -15.87 8.79 -5.58
C GLU A 133 -15.22 8.73 -6.97
N MET A 134 -15.18 9.88 -7.63
CA MET A 134 -14.67 10.07 -8.99
C MET A 134 -13.19 10.43 -8.93
N HIS A 135 -12.34 9.67 -9.62
CA HIS A 135 -10.90 9.95 -9.74
C HIS A 135 -10.64 10.61 -11.09
N VAL A 136 -10.26 11.88 -11.08
CA VAL A 136 -10.09 12.71 -12.29
C VAL A 136 -8.64 13.15 -12.43
N THR A 137 -8.02 12.85 -13.56
CA THR A 137 -6.63 13.28 -13.84
C THR A 137 -6.52 14.81 -13.89
N PHE A 138 -5.32 15.37 -13.76
CA PHE A 138 -5.12 16.82 -13.95
C PHE A 138 -5.41 17.30 -15.38
N ALA A 139 -5.49 16.38 -16.35
CA ALA A 139 -5.93 16.67 -17.71
C ALA A 139 -7.47 16.70 -17.85
N GLY A 140 -8.24 16.48 -16.77
CA GLY A 140 -9.70 16.48 -16.82
C GLY A 140 -10.28 15.20 -17.42
N GLU A 141 -9.66 14.05 -17.17
CA GLU A 141 -10.19 12.75 -17.61
C GLU A 141 -10.65 11.93 -16.40
N VAL A 142 -11.87 11.41 -16.44
CA VAL A 142 -12.37 10.49 -15.42
C VAL A 142 -11.72 9.12 -15.61
N ARG A 143 -10.84 8.73 -14.69
CA ARG A 143 -10.11 7.45 -14.75
C ARG A 143 -10.85 6.32 -14.05
N HIS A 144 -11.59 6.65 -12.99
CA HIS A 144 -12.27 5.66 -12.16
C HIS A 144 -13.49 6.30 -11.47
N ALA A 145 -14.59 5.57 -11.40
CA ALA A 145 -15.75 5.89 -10.59
C ALA A 145 -15.95 4.75 -9.58
N LYS A 146 -15.58 4.99 -8.31
CA LYS A 146 -15.70 3.99 -7.25
C LYS A 146 -17.06 4.15 -6.57
N PRO A 147 -17.96 3.15 -6.60
CA PRO A 147 -19.21 3.25 -5.85
C PRO A 147 -18.94 3.48 -4.36
N LEU A 148 -19.59 4.49 -3.80
CA LEU A 148 -19.67 4.68 -2.35
C LEU A 148 -20.88 3.89 -1.88
N LEU A 149 -20.65 2.81 -1.14
CA LEU A 149 -21.75 2.08 -0.51
C LEU A 149 -22.49 3.04 0.42
N GLY A 150 -23.81 3.12 0.25
CA GLY A 150 -24.68 3.80 1.20
C GLY A 150 -24.52 3.13 2.56
N VAL A 151 -24.30 3.95 3.58
CA VAL A 151 -24.60 3.52 4.96
C VAL A 151 -26.10 3.72 5.05
N ASP A 152 -26.85 2.64 4.84
CA ASP A 152 -28.23 2.55 5.32
C ASP A 152 -28.20 2.20 6.82
#